data_AF-A0A2V7C9Y1-F1
#
_entry.id   AF-A0A2V7C9Y1-F1
#
_cell.length_a   1.000
_cell.length_b   1.000
_cell.length_c   1.000
_cell.angle_alpha   90.00
_cell.angle_beta   90.00
_cell.angle_gamma   90.00
#
_symmetry.space_group_name_H-M   'P 1'
#
loop_
_entity.id
_entity.type
_entity.pdbx_description
1 polymer ?
#
loop_
_entity_poly.entity_id
_entity_poly.type
_entity_poly.pdbx_seq_one_letter_code
_entity_poly.pdbx_strand_id
1 'polypeptide(L)'
;MARGFASSARAARAAKSARPTRRRRGIDFSEIRETSPVQLRAMRRVGRPPLGAEPRRLIAIRIDPHVLAAVRREAKRRRLGYQSLINDLLAKHVERMRSA
;
A
#
# COMPACT_ATOMS: atom_id res chain seq x y z
N MET A 1 -11.30 14.93 32.83
CA MET A 1 -10.14 15.58 32.18
C MET A 1 -9.94 14.95 30.80
N ALA A 2 -10.28 15.67 29.73
CA ALA A 2 -10.20 15.17 28.36
C ALA A 2 -8.75 15.24 27.85
N ARG A 3 -8.18 14.10 27.42
CA ARG A 3 -6.91 14.07 26.69
C ARG A 3 -7.18 14.48 25.24
N GLY A 4 -6.71 15.66 24.85
CA GLY A 4 -6.79 16.14 23.48
C GLY A 4 -6.04 15.21 22.53
N PHE A 5 -6.74 14.69 21.52
CA PHE A 5 -6.14 14.01 20.39
C PHE A 5 -5.28 15.03 19.63
N ALA A 6 -3.96 14.91 19.72
CA ALA A 6 -3.06 15.70 18.90
C ALA A 6 -3.19 15.22 17.45
N SER A 7 -3.74 16.09 16.61
CA SER A 7 -3.88 15.92 15.17
C SER A 7 -2.55 15.49 14.54
N SER A 8 -2.56 14.29 13.95
CA SER A 8 -1.53 13.79 13.05
C SER A 8 -1.60 14.56 11.73
N ALA A 9 -0.43 15.02 11.26
CA ALA A 9 -0.18 15.63 9.96
C ALA A 9 -0.53 17.11 9.79
N ARG A 10 0.48 17.96 10.06
CA ARG A 10 0.88 18.99 9.10
C ARG A 10 2.39 18.98 8.96
N ALA A 11 2.90 18.07 8.12
CA ALA A 11 4.20 18.29 7.50
C ALA A 11 4.04 19.54 6.63
N ALA A 12 4.42 20.69 7.19
CA ALA A 12 4.53 21.92 6.42
C ALA A 12 5.41 21.60 5.20
N ARG A 13 4.94 21.93 3.99
CA ARG A 13 5.79 21.81 2.80
C ARG A 13 7.04 22.64 3.10
N ALA A 14 8.23 22.03 2.93
CA ALA A 14 9.48 22.77 2.96
C ALA A 14 9.30 24.02 2.07
N ALA A 15 9.52 25.20 2.65
CA ALA A 15 9.35 26.45 1.93
C ALA A 15 10.13 26.38 0.61
N LYS A 16 9.49 26.76 -0.51
CA LYS A 16 10.16 26.75 -1.81
C LYS A 16 11.34 27.73 -1.73
N SER A 17 12.56 27.21 -1.84
CA SER A 17 13.75 28.02 -2.11
C SER A 17 13.46 28.87 -3.35
N ALA A 18 13.47 30.19 -3.21
CA ALA A 18 13.21 31.14 -4.29
C ALA A 18 14.34 31.18 -5.34
N ARG A 19 15.47 30.49 -5.11
CA ARG A 19 16.53 30.40 -6.11
C ARG A 19 16.12 29.40 -7.20
N PRO A 20 15.94 29.85 -8.46
CA PRO A 20 15.76 28.91 -9.56
C PRO A 20 17.00 28.04 -9.65
N THR A 21 16.83 26.72 -9.64
CA THR A 21 17.90 25.81 -10.05
C THR A 21 18.30 26.23 -11.46
N ARG A 22 19.53 26.73 -11.64
CA ARG A 22 20.04 27.08 -12.98
C ARG A 22 19.85 25.85 -13.85
N ARG A 23 19.06 25.96 -14.92
CA ARG A 23 18.90 24.86 -15.88
C ARG A 23 20.29 24.60 -16.47
N ARG A 24 20.98 23.56 -16.01
CA ARG A 24 22.16 23.04 -16.72
C ARG A 24 21.69 22.70 -18.13
N ARG A 25 22.26 23.35 -19.14
CA ARG A 25 22.02 22.97 -20.53
C ARG A 25 22.65 21.60 -20.73
N GLY A 26 21.85 20.67 -21.27
CA GLY A 26 22.29 19.35 -21.73
C GLY A 26 22.84 18.47 -20.61
N ILE A 27 21.99 17.66 -20.00
CA ILE A 27 22.50 16.43 -19.36
C ILE A 27 22.86 15.50 -20.52
N ASP A 28 24.13 15.11 -20.61
CA ASP A 28 24.56 14.12 -21.58
C ASP A 28 24.10 12.73 -21.10
N PHE A 29 23.28 12.08 -21.90
CA PHE A 29 22.72 10.75 -21.63
C PHE A 29 23.37 9.66 -22.50
N SER A 30 24.43 9.98 -23.26
CA SER A 30 25.09 9.03 -24.17
C SER A 30 25.61 7.77 -23.46
N GLU A 31 25.98 7.88 -22.19
CA GLU A 31 26.42 6.76 -21.35
C GLU A 31 25.28 5.91 -20.77
N ILE A 32 24.05 6.44 -20.73
CA ILE A 32 22.89 5.76 -20.13
C ILE A 32 22.08 5.10 -21.24
N ARG A 33 22.30 3.80 -21.43
CA ARG A 33 21.50 3.01 -22.38
C ARG A 33 20.09 2.76 -21.84
N GLU A 34 19.09 2.83 -22.72
CA GLU A 34 17.74 2.41 -22.39
C GLU A 34 17.72 0.94 -21.95
N THR A 35 17.00 0.65 -20.86
CA THR A 35 16.92 -0.70 -20.30
C THR A 35 16.00 -1.56 -21.16
N SER A 36 16.45 -2.76 -21.55
CA SER A 36 15.63 -3.64 -22.37
C SER A 36 14.41 -4.17 -21.61
N PRO A 37 13.31 -4.56 -22.30
CA PRO A 37 12.15 -5.17 -21.64
C PRO A 37 12.45 -6.45 -20.86
N VAL A 38 13.53 -7.15 -21.20
CA VAL A 38 14.00 -8.34 -20.47
C VAL A 38 14.70 -7.92 -19.18
N GLN A 39 15.58 -6.92 -19.25
CA GLN A 39 16.27 -6.37 -18.09
C GLN A 39 15.27 -5.76 -17.09
N LEU A 40 14.28 -4.99 -17.57
CA LEU A 40 13.22 -4.42 -16.73
C LEU A 40 12.41 -5.49 -15.98
N ARG A 41 12.16 -6.64 -16.61
CA ARG A 41 11.45 -7.77 -15.97
C ARG A 41 12.29 -8.48 -14.90
N ALA A 42 13.61 -8.52 -15.08
CA ALA A 42 14.54 -9.13 -14.12
C ALA A 42 14.81 -8.24 -12.90
N MET A 43 14.55 -6.93 -12.99
CA MET A 43 14.76 -6.01 -11.88
C MET A 43 13.82 -6.31 -10.70
N ARG A 44 14.38 -6.33 -9.49
CA ARG A 44 13.59 -6.43 -8.26
C ARG A 44 12.68 -5.22 -8.13
N ARG A 45 11.36 -5.44 -8.11
CA ARG A 45 10.39 -4.36 -7.83
C ARG A 45 10.65 -3.82 -6.43
N VAL A 46 11.18 -2.61 -6.36
CA VAL A 46 11.34 -1.84 -5.14
C VAL A 46 10.25 -0.77 -5.11
N GLY A 47 9.39 -0.78 -4.08
CA GLY A 47 8.27 0.17 -3.99
C GLY A 47 7.03 -0.42 -3.32
N ARG A 48 5.88 0.24 -3.53
CA ARG A 48 4.60 -0.23 -3.00
C ARG A 48 4.25 -1.58 -3.64
N PRO A 49 3.94 -2.63 -2.85
CA PRO A 49 3.43 -3.88 -3.37
C PRO A 49 2.17 -3.64 -4.24
N PRO A 50 2.01 -4.37 -5.35
CA PRO A 50 0.81 -4.25 -6.17
C PRO A 50 -0.43 -4.64 -5.33
N LEU A 51 -1.50 -3.84 -5.43
CA LEU A 51 -2.71 -4.01 -4.61
C LEU A 51 -3.71 -5.04 -5.18
N GLY A 52 -3.30 -5.86 -6.15
CA GLY A 52 -4.16 -6.72 -6.96
C GLY A 52 -4.47 -6.09 -8.32
N ALA A 53 -5.40 -6.71 -9.08
CA ALA A 53 -5.85 -6.20 -10.38
C ALA A 53 -6.64 -4.89 -10.23
N GLU A 54 -7.40 -4.76 -9.15
CA GLU A 54 -8.25 -3.61 -8.86
C GLU A 54 -7.80 -2.89 -7.58
N PRO A 55 -7.90 -1.55 -7.53
CA PRO A 55 -7.63 -0.80 -6.30
C PRO A 55 -8.64 -1.17 -5.21
N ARG A 56 -8.17 -1.25 -3.96
CA ARG A 56 -9.05 -1.52 -2.81
C ARG A 56 -10.05 -0.38 -2.66
N ARG A 57 -11.34 -0.73 -2.62
CA ARG A 57 -12.44 0.20 -2.33
C ARG A 57 -12.67 0.25 -0.83
N LEU A 58 -12.80 1.46 -0.27
CA LEU A 58 -13.21 1.64 1.12
C LEU A 58 -14.70 1.34 1.24
N ILE A 59 -15.03 0.36 2.06
CA ILE A 59 -16.40 -0.05 2.35
C ILE A 59 -16.59 -0.17 3.86
N ALA A 60 -17.81 0.08 4.33
CA ALA A 60 -18.20 -0.19 5.70
C ALA A 60 -18.90 -1.56 5.77
N ILE A 61 -18.36 -2.48 6.57
CA ILE A 61 -18.96 -3.79 6.86
C ILE A 61 -19.23 -3.85 8.35
N ARG A 62 -20.46 -4.18 8.74
CA ARG A 62 -20.78 -4.51 10.14
C ARG A 62 -20.31 -5.93 10.43
N ILE A 63 -19.49 -6.08 11.45
CA ILE A 63 -18.94 -7.36 11.89
C ILE A 63 -19.25 -7.50 13.38
N ASP A 64 -19.69 -8.67 13.79
CA ASP A 64 -19.89 -8.99 15.19
C ASP A 64 -18.60 -8.75 16.01
N PRO A 65 -18.67 -8.10 17.19
CA PRO A 65 -17.49 -7.78 17.98
C PRO A 65 -16.64 -8.98 18.39
N HIS A 66 -17.26 -10.13 18.68
CA HIS A 66 -16.55 -11.36 19.06
C HIS A 66 -15.83 -11.97 17.86
N VAL A 67 -16.46 -11.93 16.68
CA VAL A 67 -15.83 -12.36 15.42
C VAL A 67 -14.62 -11.48 15.11
N LEU A 68 -14.75 -10.15 15.21
CA LEU A 68 -13.63 -9.24 14.99
C LEU A 68 -12.47 -9.49 15.97
N ALA A 69 -12.77 -9.75 17.24
CA ALA A 69 -11.76 -10.08 18.24
C ALA A 69 -11.03 -11.40 17.92
N ALA A 70 -11.76 -12.44 17.49
CA ALA A 70 -11.18 -13.72 17.08
C ALA A 70 -10.25 -13.55 15.87
N VAL A 71 -10.69 -12.82 14.84
CA VAL A 71 -9.89 -12.56 13.63
C VAL A 71 -8.63 -11.76 13.97
N ARG A 72 -8.70 -10.79 14.87
CA ARG A 72 -7.51 -10.02 15.32
C ARG A 72 -6.48 -10.91 16.02
N ARG A 73 -6.92 -11.81 16.91
CA ARG A 73 -6.03 -12.78 17.55
C ARG A 73 -5.37 -13.68 16.51
N GLU A 74 -6.14 -14.15 15.54
CA GLU A 74 -5.64 -15.01 14.48
C GLU A 74 -4.61 -14.32 13.59
N ALA A 75 -4.91 -13.09 13.18
CA ALA A 75 -4.01 -12.30 12.36
C ALA A 75 -2.67 -12.07 13.07
N LYS A 76 -2.69 -11.84 14.39
CA LYS A 76 -1.47 -11.72 15.21
C LYS A 76 -0.66 -13.02 15.21
N ARG A 77 -1.30 -14.19 15.37
CA ARG A 77 -0.62 -15.50 15.32
C ARG A 77 0.07 -15.73 13.98
N ARG A 78 -0.55 -15.29 12.88
CA ARG A 78 -0.04 -15.45 11.51
C ARG A 78 0.90 -14.33 11.06
N ARG A 79 1.14 -13.31 11.91
CA ARG A 79 1.87 -12.08 11.56
C ARG A 79 1.30 -11.37 10.32
N LEU A 80 -0.02 -11.39 10.16
CA LEU A 80 -0.76 -10.73 9.09
C LEU A 80 -1.57 -9.56 9.64
N GLY A 81 -1.91 -8.59 8.77
CA GLY A 81 -2.90 -7.57 9.11
C GLY A 81 -4.30 -8.17 9.20
N TYR A 82 -5.09 -7.80 10.21
CA TYR A 82 -6.44 -8.35 10.39
C TYR A 82 -7.36 -8.09 9.18
N GLN A 83 -7.21 -6.93 8.51
CA GLN A 83 -7.96 -6.61 7.29
C GLN A 83 -7.58 -7.54 6.13
N SER A 84 -6.30 -7.88 5.99
CA SER A 84 -5.86 -8.85 4.97
C SER A 84 -6.46 -10.22 5.26
N LEU A 85 -6.45 -10.66 6.52
CA LEU A 85 -7.05 -11.94 6.90
C LEU A 85 -8.57 -11.97 6.65
N ILE A 86 -9.30 -10.88 6.91
CA ILE A 86 -10.73 -10.78 6.57
C ILE A 86 -10.93 -10.99 5.07
N ASN A 87 -10.16 -10.28 4.24
CA ASN A 87 -10.27 -10.40 2.78
C ASN A 87 -9.94 -11.83 2.31
N ASP A 88 -8.90 -12.46 2.84
CA ASP A 88 -8.51 -13.83 2.46
C ASP A 88 -9.61 -14.85 2.82
N LEU A 89 -10.23 -14.69 3.99
CA LEU A 89 -11.34 -15.56 4.43
C LEU A 89 -12.56 -15.41 3.51
N LEU A 90 -12.92 -14.17 3.17
CA LEU A 90 -14.02 -13.89 2.25
C LEU A 90 -13.75 -14.42 0.85
N ALA A 91 -12.55 -14.21 0.31
CA ALA A 91 -12.15 -14.72 -1.00
C ALA A 91 -12.25 -16.24 -1.06
N LYS A 92 -11.68 -16.96 -0.07
CA LYS A 92 -11.76 -18.42 0.00
C LYS A 92 -13.19 -18.95 0.11
N HIS A 93 -14.05 -18.22 0.83
CA HIS A 93 -15.46 -18.60 0.94
C HIS A 93 -16.19 -18.47 -0.41
N VAL A 94 -15.97 -17.35 -1.12
CA VAL A 94 -16.55 -17.13 -2.45
C VAL A 94 -16.08 -18.18 -3.46
N GLU A 95 -14.78 -18.49 -3.49
CA GLU A 95 -14.24 -19.54 -4.38
C GLU A 95 -14.85 -20.92 -4.09
N ARG A 96 -15.03 -21.26 -2.81
CA ARG A 96 -15.71 -22.50 -2.41
C ARG A 96 -17.16 -22.52 -2.88
N MET A 97 -17.89 -21.42 -2.74
CA MET A 97 -19.29 -21.32 -3.19
C MET A 97 -19.44 -21.42 -4.70
N ARG A 98 -18.44 -20.99 -5.48
CA ARG A 98 -18.46 -21.09 -6.95
C ARG A 98 -18.14 -22.48 -7.47
N SER A 99 -17.44 -23.28 -6.66
CA SER A 99 -17.00 -24.64 -7.00
C SER A 99 -17.97 -25.72 -6.52
N ALA A 100 -19.06 -25.33 -5.84
CA ALA A 100 -20.14 -26.18 -5.36
C ALA A 100 -21.39 -25.97 -6.23
#